data_AF-A0A3C0I566-F1
#
_entry.id   AF-A0A3C0I566-F1
#
_cell.length_a   1.000
_cell.length_b   1.000
_cell.length_c   1.000
_cell.angle_alpha   90.00
_cell.angle_beta   90.00
_cell.angle_gamma   90.00
#
_symmetry.space_group_name_H-M   'P 1'
#
loop_
_entity.id
_entity.type
_entity.pdbx_description
1 polymer ?
#
loop_
_entity_poly.entity_id
_entity_poly.type
_entity_poly.pdbx_seq_one_letter_code
_entity_poly.pdbx_strand_id
1 'polypeptide(L)'
;QAFCAKISYKRLPTTTVSDIVKSLLTCVYQATENSSKTTQQAAATLAYNLGAEYLELNINKLVKGYVDLVSKAMQQELNWEEHDIALQNIQARVRSPSVWLIANLRNALLLATCNRSEA
;
A
#
# COMPACT_ATOMS: atom_id res chain seq x y z
N GLN A 1 -11.25 -28.04 -1.62
CA GLN A 1 -11.34 -28.41 -0.18
C GLN A 1 -9.97 -28.66 0.47
N ALA A 2 -9.02 -29.36 -0.20
CA ALA A 2 -7.69 -29.64 0.37
C ALA A 2 -6.87 -28.39 0.79
N PHE A 3 -6.97 -27.27 0.08
CA PHE A 3 -6.27 -26.03 0.44
C PHE A 3 -6.75 -25.47 1.81
N CYS A 4 -8.06 -25.25 1.98
CA CYS A 4 -8.62 -24.72 3.23
C CYS A 4 -8.30 -25.61 4.44
N ALA A 5 -8.24 -26.94 4.25
CA ALA A 5 -7.85 -27.87 5.31
C ALA A 5 -6.40 -27.69 5.77
N LYS A 6 -5.49 -27.29 4.87
CA LYS A 6 -4.06 -27.04 5.20
C LYS A 6 -3.82 -25.72 5.93
N ILE A 7 -4.76 -24.78 5.89
CA ILE A 7 -4.68 -23.45 6.52
C ILE A 7 -5.71 -23.30 7.64
N SER A 8 -5.84 -24.35 8.46
CA SER A 8 -6.87 -24.49 9.49
C SER A 8 -6.81 -23.48 10.64
N TYR A 9 -5.74 -22.68 10.75
CA TYR A 9 -5.60 -21.63 11.76
C TYR A 9 -6.56 -20.44 11.55
N LYS A 10 -7.16 -20.31 10.35
CA LYS A 10 -8.18 -19.29 10.04
C LYS A 10 -9.41 -19.98 9.44
N ARG A 11 -10.59 -19.69 9.99
CA ARG A 11 -11.85 -20.17 9.42
C ARG A 11 -12.13 -19.40 8.13
N LEU A 12 -12.05 -20.09 7.00
CA LEU A 12 -12.30 -19.52 5.68
C LEU A 12 -13.69 -19.90 5.17
N PRO A 13 -14.34 -19.03 4.40
CA PRO A 13 -15.54 -19.40 3.67
C PRO A 13 -15.20 -20.51 2.67
N THR A 14 -16.07 -21.51 2.53
CA THR A 14 -15.88 -22.65 1.61
C THR A 14 -16.80 -22.58 0.39
N THR A 15 -17.43 -21.43 0.16
CA THR A 15 -18.46 -21.25 -0.87
C THR A 15 -17.84 -21.05 -2.25
N THR A 16 -17.00 -20.02 -2.43
CA THR A 16 -16.35 -19.72 -3.70
C THR A 16 -14.87 -19.38 -3.53
N VAL A 17 -14.09 -19.49 -4.61
CA VAL A 17 -12.67 -19.06 -4.63
C VAL A 17 -12.55 -17.58 -4.33
N SER A 18 -13.45 -16.74 -4.86
CA SER A 18 -13.45 -15.30 -4.62
C SER A 18 -13.63 -14.98 -3.13
N ASP A 19 -14.54 -15.65 -2.43
CA ASP A 19 -14.75 -15.45 -0.98
C ASP A 19 -13.51 -15.84 -0.16
N ILE A 20 -12.82 -16.91 -0.59
CA ILE A 20 -11.56 -17.35 0.00
C ILE A 20 -10.48 -16.28 -0.21
N VAL A 21 -10.31 -15.79 -1.44
CA VAL A 21 -9.29 -14.77 -1.76
C VAL A 21 -9.57 -13.48 -1.01
N LYS A 22 -10.82 -13.02 -0.97
CA LYS A 22 -11.20 -11.81 -0.22
C LYS A 22 -10.83 -11.88 1.27
N SER A 23 -10.86 -13.09 1.85
CA SER A 23 -10.51 -13.34 3.25
C SER A 23 -8.99 -13.41 3.51
N LEU A 24 -8.19 -13.58 2.47
CA LEU A 24 -6.74 -13.85 2.54
C LEU A 24 -5.88 -12.73 1.95
N LEU A 25 -6.38 -12.03 0.92
CA LEU A 25 -5.63 -11.05 0.15
C LEU A 25 -6.28 -9.67 0.28
N THR A 26 -5.50 -8.72 0.80
CA THR A 26 -5.84 -7.31 0.85
C THR A 26 -4.84 -6.52 0.01
N CYS A 27 -5.33 -5.86 -1.02
CA CYS A 27 -4.58 -4.93 -1.84
C CYS A 27 -4.77 -3.51 -1.29
N VAL A 28 -3.67 -2.75 -1.14
CA VAL A 28 -3.70 -1.38 -0.64
C VAL A 28 -3.06 -0.46 -1.67
N TYR A 29 -3.83 0.46 -2.23
CA TYR A 29 -3.34 1.51 -3.13
C TYR A 29 -3.15 2.81 -2.34
N GLN A 30 -1.95 3.39 -2.38
CA GLN A 30 -1.60 4.60 -1.65
C GLN A 30 -1.28 5.75 -2.62
N ALA A 31 -2.31 6.55 -2.90
CA ALA A 31 -2.28 7.64 -3.85
C ALA A 31 -1.56 8.88 -3.29
N THR A 32 -0.80 9.55 -4.15
CA THR A 32 -0.24 10.90 -3.95
C THR A 32 -0.73 11.83 -5.07
N GLU A 33 -0.40 13.12 -5.01
CA GLU A 33 -0.67 14.06 -6.11
C GLU A 33 -0.07 13.63 -7.45
N ASN A 34 1.00 12.85 -7.43
CA ASN A 34 1.69 12.36 -8.63
C ASN A 34 1.10 11.04 -9.17
N SER A 35 0.05 10.50 -8.54
CA SER A 35 -0.58 9.24 -8.98
C SER A 35 -1.51 9.47 -10.18
N SER A 36 -1.34 8.69 -11.24
CA SER A 36 -2.19 8.78 -12.43
C SER A 36 -3.47 7.98 -12.28
N LYS A 37 -4.58 8.49 -12.84
CA LYS A 37 -5.87 7.76 -12.90
C LYS A 37 -5.72 6.36 -13.50
N THR A 38 -4.84 6.22 -14.49
CA THR A 38 -4.55 4.93 -15.15
C THR A 38 -4.00 3.91 -14.15
N THR A 39 -3.01 4.27 -13.32
CA THR A 39 -2.43 3.34 -12.33
C THR A 39 -3.43 2.95 -11.25
N GLN A 40 -4.24 3.91 -10.80
CA GLN A 40 -5.31 3.67 -9.83
C GLN A 40 -6.35 2.69 -10.38
N GLN A 41 -6.85 2.93 -11.59
CA GLN A 41 -7.84 2.08 -12.24
C GLN A 41 -7.30 0.68 -12.50
N ALA A 42 -6.04 0.57 -12.93
CA ALA A 42 -5.39 -0.72 -13.13
C ALA A 42 -5.30 -1.52 -11.82
N ALA A 43 -4.89 -0.90 -10.72
CA ALA A 43 -4.81 -1.55 -9.41
C ALA A 43 -6.18 -2.01 -8.89
N ALA A 44 -7.20 -1.15 -9.00
CA ALA A 44 -8.56 -1.49 -8.60
C ALA A 44 -9.14 -2.64 -9.45
N THR A 45 -8.92 -2.60 -10.76
CA THR A 45 -9.39 -3.64 -11.69
C THR A 45 -8.73 -4.98 -11.42
N LEU A 46 -7.43 -4.99 -11.14
CA LEU A 46 -6.70 -6.20 -10.81
C LEU A 46 -7.21 -6.82 -9.51
N ALA A 47 -7.36 -6.02 -8.44
CA ALA A 47 -7.89 -6.50 -7.17
C ALA A 47 -9.31 -7.07 -7.31
N TYR A 48 -10.16 -6.38 -8.07
CA TYR A 48 -11.52 -6.85 -8.38
C TYR A 48 -11.52 -8.21 -9.09
N ASN A 49 -10.72 -8.36 -10.16
CA ASN A 49 -10.65 -9.61 -10.92
C ASN A 49 -10.08 -10.79 -10.10
N LEU A 50 -9.23 -10.50 -9.10
CA LEU A 50 -8.72 -11.51 -8.17
C LEU A 50 -9.72 -11.86 -7.07
N GLY A 51 -10.77 -11.04 -6.84
CA GLY A 51 -11.63 -11.16 -5.67
C GLY A 51 -10.97 -10.69 -4.37
N ALA A 52 -9.90 -9.91 -4.46
CA ALA A 52 -9.19 -9.38 -3.30
C ALA A 52 -9.98 -8.23 -2.65
N GLU A 53 -9.79 -8.04 -1.34
CA GLU A 53 -10.20 -6.79 -0.72
C GLU A 53 -9.30 -5.65 -1.22
N TYR A 54 -9.88 -4.50 -1.54
CA TYR A 54 -9.15 -3.34 -2.04
C TYR A 54 -9.37 -2.14 -1.13
N LEU A 55 -8.28 -1.55 -0.64
CA LEU A 55 -8.27 -0.33 0.15
C LEU A 55 -7.54 0.77 -0.61
N GLU A 56 -8.15 1.94 -0.69
CA GLU A 56 -7.53 3.12 -1.28
C GLU A 56 -7.30 4.18 -0.21
N LEU A 57 -6.05 4.61 -0.08
CA LEU A 57 -5.63 5.62 0.89
C LEU A 57 -4.99 6.80 0.15
N ASN A 58 -5.51 8.00 0.36
CA ASN A 58 -4.85 9.22 -0.11
C ASN A 58 -3.85 9.69 0.96
N ILE A 59 -2.56 9.51 0.70
CA ILE A 59 -1.48 9.84 1.64
C ILE A 59 -0.86 11.23 1.37
N ASN A 60 -1.42 12.00 0.45
CA ASN A 60 -0.85 13.27 0.03
C ASN A 60 -0.71 14.27 1.19
N LYS A 61 -1.72 14.36 2.06
CA LYS A 61 -1.67 15.21 3.26
C LYS A 61 -0.56 14.79 4.23
N LEU A 62 -0.27 13.49 4.34
CA LEU A 62 0.80 12.98 5.19
C LEU A 62 2.17 13.37 4.62
N VAL A 63 2.38 13.19 3.31
CA VAL A 63 3.61 13.59 2.63
C VAL A 63 3.87 15.08 2.83
N LYS A 64 2.87 15.95 2.56
CA LYS A 64 2.99 17.39 2.77
C LYS A 64 3.30 17.74 4.22
N GLY A 65 2.63 17.09 5.18
CA GLY A 65 2.90 17.27 6.60
C GLY A 65 4.36 16.96 6.99
N TYR A 66 4.95 15.90 6.43
CA TYR A 66 6.37 15.60 6.67
C TYR A 66 7.31 16.60 6.01
N VAL A 67 7.03 17.03 4.77
CA VAL A 67 7.83 18.04 4.08
C VAL A 67 7.79 19.35 4.87
N ASP A 68 6.61 19.83 5.26
CA ASP A 68 6.44 21.07 6.04
C ASP A 68 7.15 21.01 7.39
N LEU A 69 7.06 19.87 8.08
CA LEU A 69 7.69 19.65 9.38
C LEU A 69 9.22 19.76 9.27
N VAL A 70 9.81 19.09 8.28
CA VAL A 70 11.26 19.06 8.06
C VAL A 70 11.75 20.42 7.55
N SER A 71 11.03 21.04 6.61
CA SER A 71 11.36 22.37 6.11
C SER A 71 11.43 23.41 7.22
N LYS A 72 10.46 23.41 8.15
CA LYS A 72 10.47 24.31 9.31
C LYS A 72 11.63 24.02 10.26
N ALA A 73 11.92 22.75 10.53
CA ALA A 73 13.01 22.36 11.41
C ALA A 73 14.39 22.75 10.84
N MET A 74 14.55 22.69 9.52
CA MET A 74 15.79 23.03 8.82
C MET A 74 15.88 24.51 8.41
N GLN A 75 14.80 25.28 8.58
CA GLN A 75 14.68 26.66 8.06
C GLN A 75 14.96 26.75 6.56
N GLN A 76 14.51 25.74 5.79
CA GLN A 76 14.77 25.62 4.36
C GLN A 76 13.52 25.12 3.63
N GLU A 77 13.12 25.81 2.56
CA GLU A 77 12.07 25.33 1.67
C GLU A 77 12.59 24.21 0.78
N LEU A 78 11.92 23.07 0.81
CA LEU A 78 12.25 21.93 -0.04
C LEU A 78 11.49 22.04 -1.37
N ASN A 79 12.22 21.96 -2.47
CA ASN A 79 11.70 22.06 -3.84
C ASN A 79 12.19 20.91 -4.71
N TRP A 80 11.49 20.66 -5.83
CA TRP A 80 11.78 19.56 -6.74
C TRP A 80 13.06 19.75 -7.58
N GLU A 81 13.54 20.98 -7.74
CA GLU A 81 14.76 21.25 -8.53
C GLU A 81 16.02 20.80 -7.77
N GLU A 82 16.07 21.08 -6.48
CA GLU A 82 17.26 20.82 -5.64
C GLU A 82 17.12 19.56 -4.77
N HIS A 83 15.89 19.12 -4.46
CA HIS A 83 15.63 18.10 -3.44
C HIS A 83 14.84 16.88 -3.97
N ASP A 84 14.85 16.65 -5.29
CA ASP A 84 14.08 15.59 -5.95
C ASP A 84 14.19 14.22 -5.25
N ILE A 85 15.42 13.72 -5.03
CA ILE A 85 15.65 12.42 -4.39
C ILE A 85 15.07 12.36 -2.97
N ALA A 86 15.19 13.44 -2.20
CA ALA A 86 14.62 13.50 -0.85
C ALA A 86 13.10 13.46 -0.89
N LEU A 87 12.48 14.21 -1.82
CA LEU A 87 11.03 14.28 -2.01
C LEU A 87 10.44 12.96 -2.54
N GLN A 88 11.14 12.28 -3.46
CA GLN A 88 10.76 10.94 -3.91
C GLN A 88 10.83 9.92 -2.76
N ASN A 89 11.92 9.97 -1.99
CA ASN A 89 12.13 9.03 -0.89
C ASN A 89 11.11 9.21 0.23
N ILE A 90 10.73 10.44 0.58
CA ILE A 90 9.71 10.65 1.61
C ILE A 90 8.34 10.16 1.14
N GLN A 91 7.99 10.33 -0.15
CA GLN A 91 6.78 9.73 -0.71
C GLN A 91 6.78 8.21 -0.55
N ALA A 92 7.89 7.53 -0.82
CA ALA A 92 8.01 6.08 -0.63
C ALA A 92 7.87 5.70 0.85
N ARG A 93 8.57 6.38 1.76
CA ARG A 93 8.60 6.02 3.19
C ARG A 93 7.27 6.25 3.90
N VAL A 94 6.51 7.29 3.53
CA VAL A 94 5.18 7.57 4.10
C VAL A 94 4.16 6.45 3.81
N ARG A 95 4.42 5.61 2.80
CA ARG A 95 3.57 4.45 2.50
C ARG A 95 3.71 3.33 3.53
N SER A 96 4.87 3.20 4.19
CA SER A 96 5.16 2.08 5.08
C SER A 96 4.29 2.05 6.35
N PRO A 97 4.06 3.17 7.07
CA PRO A 97 3.22 3.16 8.27
C PRO A 97 1.80 2.62 8.03
N SER A 98 1.15 3.02 6.94
CA SER A 98 -0.23 2.63 6.64
C SER A 98 -0.38 1.12 6.43
N VAL A 99 0.50 0.52 5.60
CA VAL A 99 0.42 -0.93 5.31
C VAL A 99 0.83 -1.79 6.49
N TRP A 100 1.80 -1.32 7.30
CA TRP A 100 2.15 -2.00 8.55
C TRP A 100 1.02 -1.95 9.58
N LEU A 101 0.35 -0.81 9.72
CA LEU A 101 -0.80 -0.70 10.61
C LEU A 101 -1.92 -1.66 10.18
N ILE A 102 -2.22 -1.73 8.89
CA ILE A 102 -3.21 -2.66 8.33
C ILE A 102 -2.79 -4.12 8.58
N ALA A 103 -1.53 -4.46 8.30
CA ALA A 103 -1.01 -5.80 8.51
C ALA A 103 -1.11 -6.23 9.98
N ASN A 104 -0.73 -5.36 10.91
CA ASN A 104 -0.81 -5.60 12.35
C ASN A 104 -2.25 -5.79 12.81
N LEU A 105 -3.17 -4.91 12.41
CA LEU A 105 -4.59 -5.01 12.76
C LEU A 105 -5.24 -6.30 12.24
N ARG A 106 -4.74 -6.83 11.12
CA ARG A 106 -5.27 -8.04 10.47
C ARG A 106 -4.51 -9.31 10.84
N ASN A 107 -3.45 -9.20 11.66
CA ASN A 107 -2.49 -10.28 11.89
C ASN A 107 -2.04 -10.93 10.57
N ALA A 108 -1.72 -10.09 9.57
CA ALA A 108 -1.40 -10.49 8.21
C ALA A 108 0.10 -10.36 7.93
N LEU A 109 0.57 -11.11 6.94
CA LEU A 109 1.91 -10.96 6.40
C LEU A 109 1.91 -9.83 5.36
N LEU A 110 2.77 -8.82 5.56
CA LEU A 110 3.02 -7.79 4.55
C LEU A 110 3.96 -8.34 3.47
N LEU A 111 3.52 -8.29 2.21
CA LEU A 111 4.33 -8.68 1.05
C LEU A 111 5.00 -7.44 0.45
N ALA A 112 6.33 -7.38 0.49
CA ALA A 112 7.11 -6.34 -0.20
C ALA A 112 7.39 -6.78 -1.64
N THR A 113 7.24 -5.87 -2.61
CA THR A 113 7.31 -6.17 -4.05
C THR A 113 8.58 -5.66 -4.73
N CYS A 114 9.67 -5.48 -3.97
CA CYS A 114 10.98 -5.12 -4.53
C CYS A 114 11.42 -6.17 -5.57
N ASN A 115 11.79 -5.72 -6.77
CA ASN A 115 12.36 -6.61 -7.77
C ASN A 115 13.88 -6.75 -7.58
N ARG A 116 14.48 -7.86 -8.01
CA ARG A 116 15.93 -8.11 -7.92
C ARG A 116 16.77 -7.07 -8.67
N SER A 117 16.21 -6.41 -9.68
CA SER A 117 16.89 -5.33 -10.41
C SER A 117 16.94 -3.99 -9.65
N GLU A 118 16.22 -3.87 -8.54
CA GLU A 118 16.09 -2.64 -7.75
C GLU A 118 16.87 -2.71 -6.41
N ALA A 119 17.44 -3.86 -6.09
CA ALA A 119 18.17 -4.15 -4.85
C ALA A 119 19.68 -4.31 -5.06
#